data_AF-A0A1C7HTT1-F1
#
_entry.id   AF-A0A1C7HTT1-F1
#
_cell.length_a   1.000
_cell.length_b   1.000
_cell.length_c   1.000
_cell.angle_alpha   90.00
_cell.angle_beta   90.00
_cell.angle_gamma   90.00
#
_symmetry.space_group_name_H-M   'P 1'
#
loop_
_entity.id
_entity.type
_entity.pdbx_description
1 polymer ?
#
loop_
_entity_poly.entity_id
_entity_poly.type
_entity_poly.pdbx_seq_one_letter_code
_entity_poly.pdbx_strand_id
1 'polypeptide(L)'
;MKAMERIEALYHDTGGKCYVSFSGGKDSTVILALIKMCEQIYTLPPDSMPAVFCNTGIELGATVNFVRWVKDNYYSNVQIIRPDPKKPFDWIIKNCGKPIKSKMKSEMLHRWHATKNEKSLKCLVDADNKLNKTKIANKDLHLIHPDFDITVSQKCCMYLKKKPFEKYNKDTGIKGFITGLRSGEGQDSYRQMEESKMAAAYARR
;
A
#
# COMPACT_ATOMS: atom_id res chain seq x y z
N MET A 1 13.05 18.68 10.92
CA MET A 1 13.26 17.94 9.66
C MET A 1 11.94 17.81 8.93
N LYS A 2 11.62 18.82 8.13
CA LYS A 2 10.26 19.15 7.66
C LYS A 2 10.04 18.44 6.32
N ALA A 3 8.85 17.89 6.06
CA ALA A 3 8.60 16.88 5.01
C ALA A 3 9.21 17.15 3.60
N MET A 4 9.38 18.41 3.18
CA MET A 4 10.04 18.80 1.93
C MET A 4 11.49 18.30 1.82
N GLU A 5 12.29 18.41 2.89
CA GLU A 5 13.68 17.93 2.92
C GLU A 5 13.76 16.41 2.61
N ARG A 6 12.75 15.64 3.03
CA ARG A 6 12.69 14.20 2.74
C ARG A 6 12.30 13.91 1.29
N ILE A 7 11.47 14.75 0.69
CA ILE A 7 11.11 14.66 -0.73
C ILE A 7 12.34 14.95 -1.57
N GLU A 8 13.05 16.04 -1.27
CA GLU A 8 14.29 16.44 -1.95
C GLU A 8 15.37 15.36 -1.79
N ALA A 9 15.59 14.87 -0.57
CA ALA A 9 16.55 13.78 -0.33
C ALA A 9 16.21 12.51 -1.13
N LEU A 10 14.93 12.11 -1.18
CA LEU A 10 14.50 10.97 -1.99
C LEU A 10 14.78 11.19 -3.48
N TYR A 11 14.51 12.39 -3.98
CA TYR A 11 14.76 12.75 -5.37
C TYR A 11 16.26 12.66 -5.71
N HIS A 12 17.11 13.27 -4.89
CA HIS A 12 18.56 13.26 -5.10
C HIS A 12 19.17 11.87 -4.92
N ASP A 13 18.83 11.14 -3.86
CA ASP A 13 19.33 9.78 -3.58
C ASP A 13 18.98 8.79 -4.71
N THR A 14 17.87 9.02 -5.41
CA THR A 14 17.43 8.15 -6.52
C THR A 14 17.83 8.66 -7.91
N GLY A 15 18.45 9.84 -8.00
CA GLY A 15 18.75 10.50 -9.28
C GLY A 15 17.49 10.78 -10.09
N GLY A 16 16.42 11.23 -9.42
CA GLY A 16 15.10 11.50 -10.01
C GLY A 16 14.26 10.25 -10.31
N LYS A 17 14.77 9.04 -10.03
CA LYS A 17 14.04 7.79 -10.24
C LYS A 17 13.14 7.45 -9.06
N CYS A 18 12.20 8.34 -8.74
CA CYS A 18 11.25 8.16 -7.65
C CYS A 18 9.85 8.68 -7.99
N TYR A 19 8.84 8.26 -7.23
CA TYR A 19 7.46 8.70 -7.42
C TYR A 19 6.73 8.94 -6.09
N VAL A 20 5.60 9.64 -6.13
CA VAL A 20 4.64 9.66 -5.01
C VAL A 20 3.52 8.67 -5.29
N SER A 21 3.30 7.74 -4.35
CA SER A 21 2.13 6.86 -4.36
C SER A 21 0.88 7.69 -4.02
N PHE A 22 0.18 8.14 -5.04
CA PHE A 22 -0.94 9.06 -4.93
C PHE A 22 -2.26 8.28 -4.86
N SER A 23 -2.99 8.35 -3.75
CA SER A 23 -4.27 7.63 -3.58
C SER A 23 -5.49 8.49 -3.88
N GLY A 24 -5.31 9.80 -4.07
CA GLY A 24 -6.41 10.76 -4.15
C GLY A 24 -7.04 11.10 -2.79
N GLY A 25 -6.45 10.63 -1.69
CA GLY A 25 -6.86 10.98 -0.33
C GLY A 25 -6.07 12.16 0.24
N LYS A 26 -6.59 12.77 1.33
CA LYS A 26 -6.06 13.99 1.96
C LYS A 26 -4.53 14.00 2.12
N ASP A 27 -3.95 12.94 2.67
CA ASP A 27 -2.52 12.95 3.02
C ASP A 27 -1.65 12.83 1.77
N SER A 28 -2.06 12.00 0.80
CA SER A 28 -1.36 11.92 -0.48
C SER A 28 -1.45 13.22 -1.28
N THR A 29 -2.56 13.96 -1.16
CA THR A 29 -2.72 15.29 -1.74
C THR A 29 -1.81 16.32 -1.07
N VAL A 30 -1.63 16.24 0.27
CA VAL A 30 -0.66 17.09 0.98
C VAL A 30 0.76 16.82 0.51
N ILE A 31 1.16 15.55 0.34
CA ILE A 31 2.49 15.23 -0.20
C ILE A 31 2.66 15.80 -1.62
N LEU A 32 1.64 15.68 -2.47
CA LEU A 32 1.66 16.25 -3.82
C LEU A 32 1.80 17.78 -3.80
N ALA A 33 1.10 18.45 -2.88
CA ALA A 33 1.22 19.90 -2.70
C ALA A 33 2.62 20.32 -2.23
N LEU A 34 3.25 19.54 -1.35
CA LEU A 34 4.63 19.78 -0.92
C LEU A 34 5.64 19.58 -2.06
N ILE A 35 5.44 18.57 -2.91
CA ILE A 35 6.24 18.41 -4.15
C ILE A 35 6.08 19.67 -5.01
N LYS A 36 4.85 20.15 -5.22
CA LYS A 36 4.60 21.36 -6.00
C LYS A 36 5.27 22.60 -5.40
N MET A 37 5.33 22.71 -4.08
CA MET A 37 6.08 23.77 -3.40
C MET A 37 7.59 23.66 -3.65
N CYS A 38 8.18 22.46 -3.57
CA CYS A 38 9.59 22.24 -3.93
C CYS A 38 9.88 22.66 -5.38
N GLU A 39 8.96 22.38 -6.31
CA GLU A 39 9.06 22.84 -7.71
C GLU A 39 9.02 24.37 -7.81
N GLN A 40 8.13 25.03 -7.05
CA GLN A 40 7.96 26.49 -7.06
C GLN A 40 9.17 27.24 -6.48
N ILE A 41 9.86 26.66 -5.49
CA ILE A 41 11.09 27.24 -4.92
C ILE A 41 12.36 26.76 -5.65
N TYR A 42 12.20 26.05 -6.77
CA TYR A 42 13.30 25.57 -7.62
C TYR A 42 14.25 24.56 -6.97
N THR A 43 13.83 23.86 -5.90
CA THR A 43 14.62 22.75 -5.32
C THR A 43 14.40 21.45 -6.08
N LEU A 44 13.25 21.30 -6.75
CA LEU A 44 12.98 20.24 -7.71
C LEU A 44 12.63 20.80 -9.08
N PRO A 45 12.97 20.12 -10.19
CA PRO A 45 12.49 20.51 -11.51
C PRO A 45 10.96 20.34 -11.61
N PRO A 46 10.26 21.17 -12.40
CA PRO A 46 8.81 21.04 -12.62
C PRO A 46 8.42 19.64 -13.13
N ASP A 47 7.33 19.10 -12.58
CA ASP A 47 6.77 17.79 -12.94
C ASP A 47 7.79 16.63 -12.88
N SER A 48 8.84 16.77 -12.06
CA SER A 48 9.96 15.83 -12.00
C SER A 48 9.65 14.50 -11.31
N MET A 49 8.63 14.47 -10.45
CA MET A 49 8.24 13.28 -9.70
C MET A 49 6.82 12.83 -10.08
N PRO A 50 6.65 11.67 -10.75
CA PRO A 50 5.31 11.21 -11.10
C PRO A 50 4.44 10.94 -9.87
N ALA A 51 3.18 11.32 -9.97
CA ALA A 51 2.13 10.98 -9.01
C ALA A 51 1.39 9.74 -9.50
N VAL A 52 1.73 8.57 -8.94
CA VAL A 52 1.24 7.29 -9.46
C VAL A 52 0.00 6.85 -8.68
N PHE A 53 -1.13 6.81 -9.37
CA PHE A 53 -2.41 6.31 -8.87
C PHE A 53 -2.70 4.92 -9.43
N CYS A 54 -2.93 3.95 -8.54
CA CYS A 54 -3.35 2.61 -8.93
C CYS A 54 -4.88 2.52 -8.90
N ASN A 55 -5.51 2.57 -10.07
CA ASN A 55 -6.96 2.39 -10.20
C ASN A 55 -7.28 0.90 -10.13
N THR A 56 -7.75 0.46 -8.96
CA THR A 56 -8.08 -0.95 -8.69
C THR A 56 -9.45 -1.36 -9.22
N GLY A 57 -10.28 -0.40 -9.62
CA GLY A 57 -11.64 -0.62 -10.12
C GLY A 57 -12.69 -0.71 -9.02
N ILE A 58 -12.30 -0.51 -7.75
CA ILE A 58 -13.20 -0.51 -6.58
C ILE A 58 -13.21 0.82 -5.82
N GLU A 59 -12.58 1.85 -6.38
CA GLU A 59 -12.59 3.20 -5.82
C GLU A 59 -13.95 3.87 -5.98
N LEU A 60 -14.25 4.80 -5.07
CA LEU A 60 -15.39 5.68 -5.23
C LEU A 60 -15.22 6.55 -6.48
N GLY A 61 -16.29 6.73 -7.26
CA GLY A 61 -16.28 7.57 -8.46
C GLY A 61 -15.76 8.99 -8.19
N ALA A 62 -16.07 9.55 -7.02
CA ALA A 62 -15.56 10.85 -6.59
C ALA A 62 -14.02 10.87 -6.47
N THR A 63 -13.40 9.81 -5.96
CA THR A 63 -11.93 9.71 -5.89
C THR A 63 -11.32 9.64 -7.28
N VAL A 64 -11.90 8.85 -8.19
CA VAL A 64 -11.41 8.76 -9.57
C VAL A 64 -11.55 10.10 -10.30
N ASN A 65 -12.68 10.79 -10.11
CA ASN A 65 -12.90 12.11 -10.68
C ASN A 65 -11.95 13.16 -10.10
N PHE A 66 -11.69 13.12 -8.80
CA PHE A 66 -10.70 14.00 -8.16
C PHE A 66 -9.29 13.75 -8.71
N VAL A 67 -8.85 12.50 -8.85
CA VAL A 67 -7.53 12.17 -9.43
C VAL A 67 -7.41 12.68 -10.87
N ARG A 68 -8.47 12.55 -11.67
CA ARG A 68 -8.52 13.13 -13.04
C ARG A 68 -8.43 14.65 -12.99
N TRP A 69 -9.21 15.30 -12.14
CA TRP A 69 -9.16 16.75 -11.97
C TRP A 69 -7.76 17.22 -11.58
N VAL A 70 -7.09 16.52 -10.64
CA VAL A 70 -5.71 16.82 -10.24
C VAL A 70 -4.77 16.70 -11.44
N LYS A 71 -4.89 15.63 -12.24
CA LYS A 71 -4.11 15.45 -13.46
C LYS A 71 -4.28 16.61 -14.45
N ASP A 72 -5.53 17.01 -14.67
CA ASP A 72 -5.88 17.94 -15.74
C ASP A 72 -5.68 19.42 -15.32
N ASN A 73 -5.70 19.73 -14.01
CA ASN A 73 -5.75 21.10 -13.51
C ASN A 73 -4.65 21.48 -12.50
N TYR A 74 -3.96 20.52 -11.87
CA TYR A 74 -3.03 20.80 -10.77
C TYR A 74 -1.63 20.22 -10.96
N TYR A 75 -1.54 18.96 -11.36
CA TYR A 75 -0.27 18.24 -11.50
C TYR A 75 -0.32 17.33 -12.73
N SER A 76 0.34 17.73 -13.81
CA SER A 76 0.20 17.09 -15.12
C SER A 76 0.77 15.66 -15.15
N ASN A 77 1.83 15.41 -14.36
CA ASN A 77 2.52 14.12 -14.27
C ASN A 77 1.82 13.13 -13.31
N VAL A 78 0.49 13.02 -13.40
CA VAL A 78 -0.27 11.95 -12.77
C VAL A 78 -0.33 10.74 -13.69
N GLN A 79 0.20 9.61 -13.22
CA GLN A 79 0.25 8.35 -13.95
C GLN A 79 -0.74 7.36 -13.36
N ILE A 80 -1.62 6.81 -14.20
CA ILE A 80 -2.66 5.88 -13.77
C ILE A 80 -2.28 4.47 -14.20
N ILE A 81 -1.99 3.62 -13.21
CA ILE A 81 -1.74 2.19 -13.42
C ILE A 81 -2.97 1.38 -13.03
N ARG A 82 -3.05 0.14 -13.54
CA ARG A 82 -4.17 -0.78 -13.26
C ARG A 82 -3.68 -2.19 -12.90
N PRO A 83 -4.45 -2.94 -12.11
CA PRO A 83 -4.27 -4.38 -11.92
C PRO A 83 -4.22 -5.16 -13.23
N ASP A 84 -3.65 -6.37 -13.15
CA ASP A 84 -3.65 -7.33 -14.26
C ASP A 84 -5.11 -7.61 -14.68
N PRO A 85 -5.51 -7.29 -15.93
CA PRO A 85 -6.88 -7.49 -16.40
C PRO A 85 -7.28 -8.98 -16.40
N LYS A 86 -6.32 -9.91 -16.38
CA LYS A 86 -6.59 -11.35 -16.25
C LYS A 86 -7.01 -11.76 -14.83
N LYS A 87 -6.88 -10.87 -13.85
CA LYS A 87 -7.22 -11.09 -12.44
C LYS A 87 -8.07 -9.94 -11.91
N PRO A 88 -9.31 -9.78 -12.42
CA PRO A 88 -10.23 -8.76 -11.92
C PRO A 88 -10.65 -9.05 -10.47
N PHE A 89 -11.27 -8.07 -9.82
CA PHE A 89 -11.66 -8.14 -8.41
C PHE A 89 -12.50 -9.38 -8.08
N ASP A 90 -13.52 -9.67 -8.88
CA ASP A 90 -14.41 -10.81 -8.69
C ASP A 90 -13.66 -12.15 -8.80
N TRP A 91 -12.76 -12.28 -9.77
CA TRP A 91 -11.90 -13.45 -9.92
C TRP A 91 -10.99 -13.62 -8.70
N ILE A 92 -10.41 -12.53 -8.20
CA ILE A 92 -9.56 -12.55 -7.00
C ILE A 92 -10.35 -13.02 -5.78
N ILE A 93 -11.55 -12.48 -5.54
CA ILE A 93 -12.34 -12.89 -4.38
C ILE A 93 -12.71 -14.38 -4.47
N LYS A 94 -13.15 -14.85 -5.65
CA LYS A 94 -13.53 -16.25 -5.88
C LYS A 94 -12.37 -17.22 -5.72
N ASN A 95 -11.19 -16.89 -6.26
CA ASN A 95 -10.06 -17.84 -6.34
C ASN A 95 -9.00 -17.64 -5.24
N CYS A 96 -8.87 -16.44 -4.69
CA CYS A 96 -7.85 -16.11 -3.69
C CYS A 96 -8.44 -15.81 -2.31
N GLY A 97 -9.75 -15.60 -2.20
CA GLY A 97 -10.42 -15.22 -0.96
C GLY A 97 -10.40 -13.72 -0.68
N LYS A 98 -11.03 -13.35 0.44
CA LYS A 98 -11.18 -11.95 0.87
C LYS A 98 -10.54 -11.69 2.24
N PRO A 99 -10.08 -10.46 2.50
CA PRO A 99 -9.59 -10.08 3.81
C PRO A 99 -10.77 -9.97 4.78
N ILE A 100 -10.59 -10.44 6.01
CA ILE A 100 -11.55 -10.32 7.11
C ILE A 100 -10.84 -9.75 8.34
N LYS A 101 -11.44 -8.72 8.95
CA LYS A 101 -10.84 -7.91 10.01
C LYS A 101 -9.59 -7.17 9.52
N SER A 102 -8.43 -7.43 10.11
CA SER A 102 -7.17 -6.74 9.77
C SER A 102 -6.29 -7.58 8.85
N LYS A 103 -5.29 -6.93 8.25
CA LYS A 103 -4.33 -7.58 7.35
C LYS A 103 -3.70 -8.82 8.00
N MET A 104 -3.10 -8.60 9.14
CA MET A 104 -2.39 -9.62 9.90
C MET A 104 -3.33 -10.75 10.38
N LYS A 105 -4.56 -10.42 10.80
CA LYS A 105 -5.55 -11.43 11.23
C LYS A 105 -5.95 -12.34 10.08
N SER A 106 -6.25 -11.78 8.90
CA SER A 106 -6.64 -12.64 7.77
C SER A 106 -5.48 -13.47 7.24
N GLU A 107 -4.23 -13.02 7.39
CA GLU A 107 -3.07 -13.86 7.06
C GLU A 107 -2.95 -15.06 8.01
N MET A 108 -3.12 -14.85 9.32
CA MET A 108 -3.11 -15.94 10.29
C MET A 108 -4.28 -16.89 10.09
N LEU A 109 -5.50 -16.37 9.84
CA LEU A 109 -6.66 -17.17 9.49
C LEU A 109 -6.43 -17.99 8.22
N HIS A 110 -5.83 -17.40 7.18
CA HIS A 110 -5.49 -18.11 5.95
C HIS A 110 -4.55 -19.29 6.22
N ARG A 111 -3.47 -19.06 6.98
CA ARG A 111 -2.50 -20.11 7.32
C ARG A 111 -3.12 -21.21 8.17
N TRP A 112 -3.97 -20.84 9.14
CA TRP A 112 -4.72 -21.80 9.94
C TRP A 112 -5.61 -22.68 9.06
N HIS A 113 -6.45 -22.09 8.21
CA HIS A 113 -7.38 -22.84 7.37
C HIS A 113 -6.69 -23.68 6.30
N ALA A 114 -5.64 -23.15 5.66
CA ALA A 114 -4.96 -23.80 4.54
C ALA A 114 -4.00 -24.92 4.96
N THR A 115 -3.28 -24.77 6.08
CA THR A 115 -2.20 -25.70 6.45
C THR A 115 -2.34 -26.24 7.87
N LYS A 116 -3.43 -25.93 8.59
CA LYS A 116 -3.65 -26.28 10.00
C LYS A 116 -2.45 -25.93 10.90
N ASN A 117 -1.80 -24.80 10.59
CA ASN A 117 -0.59 -24.39 11.31
C ASN A 117 -0.93 -23.98 12.75
N GLU A 118 -0.51 -24.78 13.72
CA GLU A 118 -0.77 -24.55 15.14
C GLU A 118 -0.17 -23.23 15.65
N LYS A 119 0.97 -22.76 15.09
CA LYS A 119 1.54 -21.46 15.48
C LYS A 119 0.58 -20.33 15.10
N SER A 120 -0.03 -20.41 13.91
CA SER A 120 -1.03 -19.42 13.49
C SER A 120 -2.29 -19.47 14.36
N LEU A 121 -2.73 -20.67 14.77
CA LEU A 121 -3.84 -20.80 15.72
C LEU A 121 -3.50 -20.14 17.07
N LYS A 122 -2.33 -20.46 17.65
CA LYS A 122 -1.86 -19.86 18.91
C LYS A 122 -1.81 -18.33 18.86
N CYS A 123 -1.44 -17.75 17.71
CA CYS A 123 -1.45 -16.30 17.50
C CYS A 123 -2.87 -15.70 17.45
N LEU A 124 -3.85 -16.45 16.97
CA LEU A 124 -5.25 -16.01 16.86
C LEU A 124 -5.99 -16.11 18.19
N VAL A 125 -5.72 -17.15 18.98
CA VAL A 125 -6.31 -17.35 20.31
C VAL A 125 -5.49 -16.72 21.44
N ASP A 126 -4.29 -16.23 21.12
CA ASP A 126 -3.37 -15.53 22.02
C ASP A 126 -2.94 -16.35 23.24
N ALA A 127 -2.34 -17.52 22.98
CA ALA A 127 -1.90 -18.45 24.02
C ALA A 127 -0.66 -17.94 24.82
N ASP A 128 0.18 -17.09 24.20
CA ASP A 128 1.47 -16.68 24.77
C ASP A 128 1.58 -15.17 25.08
N ASN A 129 0.48 -14.41 24.95
CA ASN A 129 0.36 -12.96 25.25
C ASN A 129 1.38 -12.03 24.53
N LYS A 130 2.12 -12.56 23.54
CA LYS A 130 3.14 -11.83 22.77
C LYS A 130 2.58 -11.10 21.54
N LEU A 131 1.39 -11.47 21.06
CA LEU A 131 0.81 -11.01 19.80
C LEU A 131 -0.64 -10.52 19.95
N ASN A 132 -0.89 -9.64 20.92
CA ASN A 132 -2.20 -8.99 21.13
C ASN A 132 -2.86 -8.43 19.85
N LYS A 133 -2.07 -8.07 18.83
CA LYS A 133 -2.56 -7.50 17.56
C LYS A 133 -3.16 -8.54 16.60
N THR A 134 -2.76 -9.82 16.67
CA THR A 134 -3.36 -10.91 15.86
C THR A 134 -4.53 -11.58 16.56
N LYS A 135 -4.66 -11.40 17.88
CA LYS A 135 -5.76 -11.96 18.66
C LYS A 135 -7.11 -11.60 18.06
N ILE A 136 -7.88 -12.62 17.74
CA ILE A 136 -9.27 -12.46 17.33
C ILE A 136 -10.13 -12.20 18.57
N ALA A 137 -11.11 -11.31 18.45
CA ALA A 137 -12.02 -11.06 19.56
C ALA A 137 -12.85 -12.31 19.84
N ASN A 138 -13.25 -12.56 21.09
CA ASN A 138 -13.99 -13.78 21.46
C ASN A 138 -15.25 -13.99 20.60
N LYS A 139 -15.99 -12.90 20.28
CA LYS A 139 -17.16 -12.93 19.40
C LYS A 139 -16.87 -13.42 17.96
N ASP A 140 -15.62 -13.30 17.54
CA ASP A 140 -15.14 -13.61 16.20
C ASP A 140 -14.41 -14.98 16.14
N LEU A 141 -14.43 -15.79 17.22
CA LEU A 141 -13.79 -17.11 17.26
C LEU A 141 -14.41 -18.10 16.26
N HIS A 142 -15.66 -17.89 15.85
CA HIS A 142 -16.31 -18.66 14.78
C HIS A 142 -15.52 -18.63 13.46
N LEU A 143 -14.70 -17.60 13.22
CA LEU A 143 -13.83 -17.49 12.04
C LEU A 143 -12.72 -18.55 12.00
N ILE A 144 -12.41 -19.20 13.14
CA ILE A 144 -11.38 -20.23 13.27
C ILE A 144 -11.96 -21.63 13.00
N HIS A 145 -13.29 -21.77 13.08
CA HIS A 145 -13.97 -23.05 12.99
C HIS A 145 -13.63 -23.79 11.68
N PRO A 146 -13.39 -25.12 11.70
CA PRO A 146 -13.09 -25.89 10.49
C PRO A 146 -14.12 -25.75 9.37
N ASP A 147 -15.39 -25.57 9.74
CA ASP A 147 -16.52 -25.44 8.81
C ASP A 147 -16.73 -24.01 8.29
N PHE A 148 -15.79 -23.10 8.57
CA PHE A 148 -15.87 -21.74 8.03
C PHE A 148 -15.65 -21.76 6.51
N ASP A 149 -16.71 -21.47 5.77
CA ASP A 149 -16.84 -21.66 4.31
C ASP A 149 -16.21 -20.54 3.47
N ILE A 150 -15.94 -19.38 4.07
CA ILE A 150 -15.34 -18.25 3.37
C ILE A 150 -13.82 -18.40 3.35
N THR A 151 -13.25 -18.44 2.15
CA THR A 151 -11.79 -18.38 1.97
C THR A 151 -11.27 -17.02 2.44
N VAL A 152 -10.54 -17.01 3.55
CA VAL A 152 -9.91 -15.82 4.12
C VAL A 152 -8.51 -15.66 3.56
N SER A 153 -8.18 -14.47 3.03
CA SER A 153 -6.82 -14.19 2.58
C SER A 153 -6.53 -12.69 2.45
N GLN A 154 -5.24 -12.33 2.54
CA GLN A 154 -4.73 -11.00 2.23
C GLN A 154 -4.27 -10.81 0.78
N LYS A 155 -4.44 -11.85 -0.05
CA LYS A 155 -3.98 -11.86 -1.44
C LYS A 155 -4.66 -10.80 -2.31
N CYS A 156 -5.85 -10.31 -1.98
CA CYS A 156 -6.50 -9.26 -2.77
C CYS A 156 -5.65 -7.98 -2.86
N CYS A 157 -5.06 -7.54 -1.73
CA CYS A 157 -4.16 -6.39 -1.69
C CYS A 157 -2.89 -6.62 -2.51
N MET A 158 -2.41 -7.87 -2.59
CA MET A 158 -1.25 -8.22 -3.41
C MET A 158 -1.55 -8.00 -4.90
N TYR A 159 -2.67 -8.53 -5.39
CA TYR A 159 -3.03 -8.45 -6.80
C TYR A 159 -3.48 -7.06 -7.23
N LEU A 160 -4.24 -6.36 -6.39
CA LEU A 160 -4.83 -5.08 -6.75
C LEU A 160 -3.87 -3.91 -6.54
N LYS A 161 -2.97 -3.98 -5.56
CA LYS A 161 -2.09 -2.85 -5.20
C LYS A 161 -0.62 -3.17 -5.41
N LYS A 162 -0.08 -4.20 -4.73
CA LYS A 162 1.37 -4.44 -4.72
C LYS A 162 1.93 -4.82 -6.09
N LYS A 163 1.33 -5.80 -6.78
CA LYS A 163 1.79 -6.26 -8.09
C LYS A 163 1.80 -5.17 -9.18
N PRO A 164 0.77 -4.30 -9.28
CA PRO A 164 0.81 -3.17 -10.19
C PRO A 164 1.98 -2.22 -9.95
N PHE A 165 2.26 -1.87 -8.69
CA PHE A 165 3.41 -1.02 -8.36
C PHE A 165 4.74 -1.73 -8.59
N GLU A 166 4.86 -3.02 -8.25
CA GLU A 166 6.07 -3.82 -8.55
C GLU A 166 6.35 -3.85 -10.05
N LYS A 167 5.33 -4.07 -10.87
CA LYS A 167 5.42 -4.02 -12.33
C LYS A 167 5.84 -2.63 -12.80
N TYR A 168 5.15 -1.58 -12.35
CA TYR A 168 5.48 -0.20 -12.69
C TYR A 168 6.94 0.14 -12.35
N ASN A 169 7.40 -0.24 -11.15
CA ASN A 169 8.78 0.03 -10.72
C ASN A 169 9.81 -0.68 -11.60
N LYS A 170 9.53 -1.93 -11.96
CA LYS A 170 10.39 -2.71 -12.86
C LYS A 170 10.43 -2.12 -14.27
N ASP A 171 9.27 -1.76 -14.81
CA ASP A 171 9.14 -1.28 -16.19
C ASP A 171 9.73 0.12 -16.37
N THR A 172 9.67 0.98 -15.33
CA THR A 172 10.16 2.37 -15.38
C THR A 172 11.53 2.58 -14.71
N GLY A 173 12.07 1.56 -14.06
CA GLY A 173 13.37 1.63 -13.37
C GLY A 173 13.38 2.54 -12.13
N ILE A 174 12.21 2.75 -11.52
CA ILE A 174 12.04 3.52 -10.28
C ILE A 174 12.80 2.85 -9.14
N LYS A 175 13.49 3.66 -8.34
CA LYS A 175 14.34 3.25 -7.21
C LYS A 175 13.77 3.62 -5.85
N GLY A 176 12.76 4.48 -5.78
CA GLY A 176 12.16 4.88 -4.51
C GLY A 176 10.78 5.49 -4.64
N PHE A 177 10.06 5.56 -3.54
CA PHE A 177 8.75 6.19 -3.50
C PHE A 177 8.44 6.81 -2.15
N ILE A 178 7.57 7.81 -2.15
CA ILE A 178 7.00 8.40 -0.94
C ILE A 178 5.50 8.14 -0.87
N THR A 179 4.97 8.04 0.34
CA THR A 179 3.54 7.83 0.61
C THR A 179 3.04 8.88 1.60
N GLY A 180 1.73 9.07 1.68
CA GLY A 180 1.08 9.91 2.68
C GLY A 180 0.94 9.27 4.08
N LEU A 181 1.66 8.19 4.38
CA LEU A 181 1.54 7.50 5.66
C LEU A 181 2.06 8.34 6.83
N ARG A 182 1.26 8.44 7.89
CA ARG A 182 1.60 9.11 9.14
C ARG A 182 1.82 8.10 10.26
N SER A 183 2.71 8.39 11.20
CA SER A 183 2.97 7.51 12.36
C SER A 183 1.74 7.24 13.23
N GLY A 184 0.71 8.10 13.17
CA GLY A 184 -0.56 7.93 13.88
C GLY A 184 -1.64 7.16 13.11
N GLU A 185 -1.41 6.83 11.83
CA GLU A 185 -2.40 6.16 10.97
C GLU A 185 -2.06 4.68 10.81
N GLY A 186 -2.67 3.83 11.65
CA GLY A 186 -2.56 2.37 11.56
C GLY A 186 -1.20 1.79 11.96
N GLN A 187 -1.21 0.64 12.62
CA GLN A 187 -0.01 0.07 13.26
C GLN A 187 0.98 -0.62 12.28
N ASP A 188 0.58 -0.88 11.03
CA ASP A 188 1.43 -1.45 9.96
C ASP A 188 2.37 -0.39 9.32
N SER A 189 2.22 0.89 9.69
CA SER A 189 3.05 2.01 9.23
C SER A 189 4.53 1.84 9.58
N TYR A 190 4.86 1.26 10.75
CA TYR A 190 6.25 1.01 11.16
C TYR A 190 6.97 -0.01 10.28
N ARG A 191 6.27 -1.06 9.82
CA ARG A 191 6.88 -2.13 9.01
C ARG A 191 7.09 -1.71 7.56
N GLN A 192 6.15 -0.94 7.00
CA GLN A 192 6.33 -0.35 5.67
C GLN A 192 7.42 0.73 5.68
N MET A 193 7.56 1.47 6.78
CA MET A 193 8.68 2.40 6.97
C MET A 193 10.04 1.68 7.01
N GLU A 194 10.13 0.51 7.65
CA GLU A 194 11.33 -0.35 7.63
C GLU A 194 11.61 -0.95 6.24
N GLU A 195 10.57 -1.41 5.51
CA GLU A 195 10.71 -1.91 4.13
C GLU A 195 11.19 -0.80 3.17
N SER A 196 10.71 0.44 3.33
CA SER A 196 11.20 1.61 2.58
C SER A 196 12.65 1.98 2.93
N LYS A 197 13.07 1.86 4.20
CA LYS A 197 14.48 2.05 4.60
C LYS A 197 15.39 0.97 4.01
N MET A 198 14.95 -0.29 4.01
CA MET A 198 15.67 -1.41 3.40
C MET A 198 15.84 -1.23 1.88
N ALA A 199 14.79 -0.79 1.18
CA ALA A 199 14.86 -0.49 -0.24
C ALA A 199 15.84 0.66 -0.55
N ALA A 200 15.83 1.72 0.27
CA ALA A 200 16.78 2.82 0.17
C ALA A 200 18.24 2.39 0.47
N ALA A 201 18.44 1.48 1.43
CA ALA A 201 19.77 0.93 1.75
C ALA A 201 20.31 0.04 0.62
N TYR A 202 19.44 -0.69 -0.09
CA TYR A 202 19.83 -1.53 -1.22
C TYR A 202 20.19 -0.72 -2.47
N ALA A 203 19.60 0.48 -2.65
CA ALA A 203 19.93 1.39 -3.73
C ALA A 203 21.26 2.15 -3.52
N ARG A 204 21.85 2.06 -2.31
CA ARG A 204 23.17 2.64 -1.94
C ARG A 204 24.34 1.65 -2.09
N ARG A 205 24.10 0.48 -2.69
CA ARG A 205 25.13 -0.47 -3.14
C ARG A 205 25.13 -0.53 -4.66
#